data_AF-A0A2X0SM04-F1
#
_entry.id   AF-A0A2X0SM04-F1
#
_cell.length_a   1.000
_cell.length_b   1.000
_cell.length_c   1.000
_cell.angle_alpha   90.00
_cell.angle_beta   90.00
_cell.angle_gamma   90.00
#
_symmetry.space_group_name_H-M   'P 1'
#
loop_
_entity.id
_entity.type
_entity.pdbx_description
1 polymer ?
#
loop_
_entity_poly.entity_id
_entity_poly.type
_entity_poly.pdbx_seq_one_letter_code
_entity_poly.pdbx_strand_id
1 'polypeptide(L)'
;MANFILQFAVKKLSKLDQKYSEELKDAKQKNFVTQHAAFRYLALDYGLNQVSIAGLNPDKEPSAKRLGELKKYVEANSIQYIYFEKNANDKFAKTLAKEAKVNVEVLNPLESLTKKELSEGGNYIKVMEQNLIALKKTTETEGNEIQAEDKSNEVKTVANGYFYDADVKNRSLSDYSGNWQSVYPLLEKGTLD
;
A
#
# COMPACT_ATOMS: atom_id res chain seq x y z
N MET A 1 31.62 -13.68 -13.44
CA MET A 1 30.71 -12.74 -14.14
C MET A 1 29.38 -12.55 -13.40
N ALA A 2 28.68 -13.61 -13.00
CA ALA A 2 27.42 -13.52 -12.23
C ALA A 2 27.53 -12.76 -10.88
N ASN A 3 28.60 -13.00 -10.11
CA ASN A 3 28.81 -12.32 -8.81
C ASN A 3 28.97 -10.78 -8.97
N PHE A 4 29.61 -10.33 -10.04
CA PHE A 4 29.79 -8.91 -10.33
C PHE A 4 28.47 -8.22 -10.74
N ILE A 5 27.64 -8.90 -11.54
CA ILE A 5 26.32 -8.40 -11.94
C ILE A 5 25.41 -8.26 -10.72
N LEU A 6 25.42 -9.25 -9.82
CA LEU A 6 24.65 -9.20 -8.57
C LEU A 6 25.08 -8.04 -7.67
N GLN A 7 26.39 -7.87 -7.43
CA GLN A 7 26.91 -6.76 -6.63
C GLN A 7 26.56 -5.40 -7.22
N PHE A 8 26.61 -5.27 -8.55
CA PHE A 8 26.23 -4.04 -9.23
C PHE A 8 24.73 -3.73 -9.11
N ALA A 9 23.87 -4.74 -9.23
CA ALA A 9 22.43 -4.59 -9.03
C ALA A 9 22.09 -4.20 -7.58
N VAL A 10 22.70 -4.88 -6.60
CA VAL A 10 22.54 -4.56 -5.17
C VAL A 10 22.95 -3.11 -4.90
N LYS A 11 24.09 -2.65 -5.43
CA LYS A 11 24.54 -1.26 -5.25
C LYS A 11 23.54 -0.24 -5.79
N LYS A 12 22.84 -0.53 -6.89
CA LYS A 12 21.78 0.35 -7.43
C LYS A 12 20.55 0.35 -6.53
N LEU A 13 20.15 -0.80 -6.02
CA LEU A 13 19.02 -0.94 -5.11
C LEU A 13 19.30 -0.26 -3.77
N SER A 14 20.50 -0.41 -3.19
CA SER A 14 20.89 0.28 -1.95
C SER A 14 20.87 1.81 -2.09
N LYS A 15 21.25 2.33 -3.26
CA LYS A 15 21.13 3.78 -3.54
C LYS A 15 19.69 4.24 -3.62
N LEU A 16 18.82 3.42 -4.23
CA LEU A 16 17.40 3.72 -4.32
C LEU A 16 16.75 3.69 -2.93
N ASP A 17 17.06 2.67 -2.13
CA ASP A 17 16.63 2.52 -0.74
C ASP A 17 17.06 3.72 0.13
N GLN A 18 18.34 4.11 0.05
CA GLN A 18 18.84 5.30 0.74
C GLN A 18 18.04 6.55 0.34
N LYS A 19 17.77 6.73 -0.96
CA LYS A 19 16.98 7.86 -1.45
C LYS A 19 15.55 7.85 -0.91
N TYR A 20 14.89 6.69 -0.88
CA TYR A 20 13.56 6.57 -0.29
C TYR A 20 13.57 6.90 1.21
N SER A 21 14.54 6.36 1.95
CA SER A 21 14.71 6.62 3.38
C SER A 21 14.93 8.10 3.68
N GLU A 22 15.82 8.76 2.94
CA GLU A 22 16.15 10.17 3.13
C GLU A 22 14.98 11.10 2.81
N GLU A 23 14.23 10.81 1.75
CA GLU A 23 13.15 11.67 1.24
C GLU A 23 11.81 11.45 1.95
N LEU A 24 11.62 10.30 2.61
CA LEU A 24 10.36 9.95 3.27
C LEU A 24 10.41 9.97 4.81
N LYS A 25 11.61 10.00 5.43
CA LYS A 25 11.75 10.01 6.90
C LYS A 25 10.97 11.13 7.61
N ASP A 26 10.89 12.30 6.97
CA ASP A 26 10.25 13.51 7.53
C ASP A 26 8.87 13.77 6.89
N ALA A 27 8.22 12.72 6.38
CA ALA A 27 6.89 12.81 5.78
C ALA A 27 5.90 13.48 6.75
N LYS A 28 5.33 14.60 6.31
CA LYS A 28 4.34 15.39 7.04
C LYS A 28 2.96 14.76 6.99
N GLN A 29 2.64 14.14 5.86
CA GLN A 29 1.49 13.25 5.71
C GLN A 29 2.01 11.84 5.43
N LYS A 30 1.68 10.90 6.31
CA LYS A 30 2.12 9.50 6.18
C LYS A 30 1.16 8.64 5.39
N ASN A 31 -0.11 9.04 5.27
CA ASN A 31 -1.12 8.26 4.58
C ASN A 31 -1.20 8.68 3.10
N PHE A 32 -1.12 7.72 2.19
CA PHE A 32 -1.35 7.95 0.76
C PHE A 32 -2.46 7.04 0.25
N VAL A 33 -3.31 7.58 -0.63
CA VAL A 33 -4.51 6.86 -1.11
C VAL A 33 -4.27 6.26 -2.47
N THR A 34 -4.42 4.95 -2.61
CA THR A 34 -4.20 4.25 -3.90
C THR A 34 -5.36 3.35 -4.28
N GLN A 35 -5.64 3.25 -5.57
CA GLN A 35 -6.60 2.29 -6.11
C GLN A 35 -6.04 0.87 -6.18
N HIS A 36 -4.75 0.69 -6.47
CA HIS A 36 -4.09 -0.62 -6.50
C HIS A 36 -3.25 -0.79 -5.23
N ALA A 37 -3.67 -1.70 -4.35
CA ALA A 37 -3.10 -1.96 -3.03
C ALA A 37 -1.72 -2.67 -3.02
N ALA A 38 -0.76 -2.26 -3.87
CA ALA A 38 0.52 -2.97 -4.10
C ALA A 38 1.72 -2.47 -3.26
N PHE A 39 1.54 -1.45 -2.42
CA PHE A 39 2.63 -0.68 -1.80
C PHE A 39 2.71 -0.82 -0.27
N ARG A 40 2.11 -1.87 0.31
CA ARG A 40 2.12 -2.07 1.77
C ARG A 40 3.52 -2.30 2.34
N TYR A 41 4.39 -3.03 1.65
CA TYR A 41 5.78 -3.23 2.09
C TYR A 41 6.58 -1.94 2.04
N LEU A 42 6.48 -1.19 0.93
CA LEU A 42 7.05 0.16 0.83
C LEU A 42 6.59 1.05 1.98
N ALA A 43 5.28 1.03 2.28
CA ALA A 43 4.74 1.80 3.38
C ALA A 43 5.34 1.40 4.73
N LEU A 44 5.40 0.09 5.02
CA LEU A 44 5.99 -0.45 6.24
C LEU A 44 7.47 -0.04 6.40
N ASP A 45 8.28 -0.24 5.36
CA ASP A 45 9.72 -0.07 5.40
C ASP A 45 10.13 1.41 5.50
N TYR A 46 9.34 2.34 4.93
CA TYR A 46 9.64 3.77 4.91
C TYR A 46 8.72 4.62 5.81
N GLY A 47 7.98 4.00 6.73
CA GLY A 47 7.20 4.71 7.75
C GLY A 47 5.98 5.48 7.21
N LEU A 48 5.40 5.00 6.11
CA LEU A 48 4.15 5.48 5.53
C LEU A 48 2.99 4.51 5.83
N ASN A 49 1.79 4.92 5.45
CA ASN A 49 0.57 4.11 5.52
C ASN A 49 -0.11 4.10 4.14
N GLN A 50 -0.30 2.92 3.58
CA GLN A 50 -1.13 2.76 2.39
C GLN A 50 -2.61 2.75 2.80
N VAL A 51 -3.40 3.64 2.20
CA VAL A 51 -4.86 3.61 2.30
C VAL A 51 -5.42 3.21 0.95
N SER A 52 -6.09 2.06 0.89
CA SER A 52 -6.63 1.54 -0.36
C SER A 52 -8.10 1.90 -0.53
N ILE A 53 -8.49 2.30 -1.74
CA ILE A 53 -9.90 2.51 -2.10
C ILE A 53 -10.44 1.30 -2.87
N ALA A 54 -11.60 0.82 -2.45
CA ALA A 54 -12.18 -0.43 -2.96
C ALA A 54 -13.15 -0.20 -4.14
N GLY A 55 -13.56 -1.28 -4.80
CA GLY A 55 -14.65 -1.24 -5.77
C GLY A 55 -14.35 -0.44 -7.05
N LEU A 56 -13.07 -0.30 -7.39
CA LEU A 56 -12.61 0.37 -8.59
C LEU A 56 -11.92 -0.64 -9.51
N ASN A 57 -12.51 -0.86 -10.68
CA ASN A 57 -11.91 -1.64 -11.75
C ASN A 57 -11.35 -0.65 -12.79
N PRO A 58 -10.05 -0.73 -13.12
CA PRO A 58 -9.43 0.19 -14.07
C PRO A 58 -10.09 0.19 -15.45
N ASP A 59 -10.74 -0.90 -15.86
CA ASP A 59 -11.40 -1.05 -17.17
C ASP A 59 -12.87 -0.63 -17.18
N LYS A 60 -13.48 -0.35 -16.02
CA LYS A 60 -14.91 -0.04 -15.91
C LYS A 60 -15.16 1.27 -15.19
N GLU A 61 -16.02 2.09 -15.79
CA GLU A 61 -16.51 3.29 -15.14
C GLU A 61 -17.33 2.91 -13.89
N PRO A 62 -17.04 3.51 -12.72
CA PRO A 62 -17.82 3.21 -11.52
C PRO A 62 -19.23 3.80 -11.62
N SER A 63 -20.13 3.24 -10.82
CA SER A 63 -21.49 3.77 -10.71
C SER A 63 -21.49 5.21 -10.17
N ALA A 64 -22.50 6.00 -10.56
CA ALA A 64 -22.70 7.36 -10.01
C ALA A 64 -22.76 7.36 -8.47
N LYS A 65 -23.33 6.29 -7.89
CA LYS A 65 -23.35 6.06 -6.43
C LYS A 65 -21.92 6.00 -5.87
N ARG A 66 -21.06 5.17 -6.47
CA ARG A 66 -19.68 4.98 -6.02
C ARG A 66 -18.85 6.26 -6.14
N LEU A 67 -19.05 7.03 -7.22
CA LEU A 67 -18.41 8.34 -7.37
C LEU A 67 -18.84 9.32 -6.28
N GLY A 68 -20.12 9.32 -5.92
CA GLY A 68 -20.65 10.13 -4.81
C GLY A 68 -20.09 9.73 -3.44
N GLU A 69 -19.87 8.44 -3.20
CA GLU A 69 -19.22 7.93 -1.98
C GLU A 69 -17.76 8.37 -1.92
N LEU A 70 -17.00 8.18 -3.01
CA LEU A 70 -15.60 8.61 -3.09
C LEU A 70 -15.44 10.12 -2.91
N LYS A 71 -16.34 10.92 -3.50
CA LYS A 71 -16.36 12.37 -3.29
C LYS A 71 -16.48 12.73 -1.81
N LYS A 72 -17.44 12.14 -1.10
CA LYS A 72 -17.63 12.38 0.33
C LYS A 72 -16.40 11.93 1.14
N TYR A 73 -15.79 10.82 0.76
CA TYR A 73 -14.58 10.31 1.41
C TYR A 73 -13.38 11.24 1.22
N VAL A 74 -13.18 11.75 -0.01
CA VAL A 74 -12.16 12.77 -0.34
C VAL A 74 -12.37 14.04 0.47
N GLU A 75 -13.59 14.57 0.50
CA GLU A 75 -13.92 15.79 1.24
C GLU A 75 -13.72 15.60 2.75
N ALA A 76 -14.20 14.48 3.32
CA ALA A 76 -14.11 14.21 4.76
C ALA A 76 -12.67 14.05 5.26
N ASN A 77 -11.77 13.49 4.44
CA ASN A 77 -10.37 13.29 4.79
C ASN A 77 -9.44 14.36 4.20
N SER A 78 -9.98 15.37 3.50
CA SER A 78 -9.19 16.40 2.81
C SER A 78 -8.09 15.82 1.90
N ILE A 79 -8.43 14.76 1.17
CA ILE A 79 -7.49 14.03 0.31
C ILE A 79 -7.10 14.91 -0.88
N GLN A 80 -5.81 15.17 -1.04
CA GLN A 80 -5.28 15.99 -2.13
C GLN A 80 -4.95 15.17 -3.38
N TYR A 81 -4.49 13.94 -3.18
CA TYR A 81 -4.03 13.04 -4.25
C TYR A 81 -4.62 11.65 -4.09
N ILE A 82 -5.06 11.06 -5.21
CA ILE A 82 -5.35 9.65 -5.34
C ILE A 82 -4.44 9.05 -6.41
N TYR A 83 -3.79 7.96 -6.05
CA TYR A 83 -2.84 7.26 -6.87
C TYR A 83 -3.49 6.10 -7.64
N PHE A 84 -3.22 6.05 -8.94
CA PHE A 84 -3.69 5.01 -9.84
C PHE A 84 -2.52 4.28 -10.49
N GLU A 85 -2.75 3.03 -10.89
CA GLU A 85 -1.86 2.41 -11.85
C GLU A 85 -1.94 3.13 -13.20
N LYS A 86 -0.83 3.15 -13.95
CA LYS A 86 -0.72 3.88 -15.21
C LYS A 86 -1.73 3.43 -16.28
N ASN A 87 -2.24 2.20 -16.17
CA ASN A 87 -3.20 1.60 -17.10
C ASN A 87 -4.66 1.83 -16.69
N ALA A 88 -4.93 2.50 -15.58
CA ALA A 88 -6.29 2.84 -15.19
C ALA A 88 -6.92 3.77 -16.23
N ASN A 89 -8.13 3.46 -16.69
CA ASN A 89 -8.83 4.22 -17.73
C ASN A 89 -8.84 5.71 -17.41
N ASP A 90 -8.14 6.46 -18.25
CA ASP A 90 -7.98 7.92 -18.25
C ASP A 90 -9.30 8.67 -17.98
N LYS A 91 -10.42 8.12 -18.46
CA LYS A 91 -11.76 8.70 -18.28
C LYS A 91 -12.19 8.71 -16.81
N PHE A 92 -11.96 7.61 -16.08
CA PHE A 92 -12.36 7.53 -14.68
C PHE A 92 -11.55 8.48 -13.80
N ALA A 93 -10.22 8.44 -13.94
CA ALA A 93 -9.32 9.36 -13.24
C ALA A 93 -9.73 10.83 -13.45
N LYS A 94 -10.03 11.21 -14.71
CA LYS A 94 -10.50 12.57 -15.06
C LYS A 94 -11.85 12.90 -14.43
N THR A 95 -12.81 11.98 -14.45
CA THR A 95 -14.12 12.20 -13.82
C THR A 95 -14.00 12.35 -12.31
N LEU A 96 -13.24 11.49 -11.64
CA LEU A 96 -13.01 11.59 -10.20
C LEU A 96 -12.30 12.90 -9.84
N ALA A 97 -11.24 13.25 -10.57
CA ALA A 97 -10.52 14.50 -10.36
C ALA A 97 -11.44 15.72 -10.46
N LYS A 98 -12.32 15.73 -11.47
CA LYS A 98 -13.28 16.81 -11.69
C LYS A 98 -14.35 16.88 -10.60
N GLU A 99 -15.00 15.76 -10.30
CA GLU A 99 -16.20 15.73 -9.45
C GLU A 99 -15.87 15.82 -7.95
N ALA A 100 -14.76 15.19 -7.53
CA ALA A 100 -14.27 15.19 -6.16
C ALA A 100 -13.21 16.27 -5.90
N LYS A 101 -12.81 17.05 -6.93
CA LYS A 101 -11.77 18.09 -6.84
C LYS A 101 -10.46 17.58 -6.22
N VAL A 102 -10.05 16.40 -6.65
CA VAL A 102 -8.84 15.72 -6.17
C VAL A 102 -7.83 15.60 -7.30
N ASN A 103 -6.54 15.65 -7.00
CA ASN A 103 -5.52 15.39 -8.00
C ASN A 103 -5.36 13.88 -8.19
N VAL A 104 -5.08 13.46 -9.43
CA VAL A 104 -4.78 12.07 -9.74
C VAL A 104 -3.34 11.96 -10.18
N GLU A 105 -2.62 11.03 -9.58
CA GLU A 105 -1.21 10.73 -9.89
C GLU A 105 -1.02 9.25 -10.15
N VAL A 106 0.13 8.91 -10.74
CA VAL A 106 0.47 7.52 -11.03
C VAL A 106 1.38 6.97 -9.94
N LEU A 107 1.06 5.76 -9.49
CA LEU A 107 1.93 4.95 -8.64
C LEU A 107 1.91 3.54 -9.24
N ASN A 108 3.02 3.18 -9.88
CA ASN A 108 3.10 1.99 -10.73
C ASN A 108 3.53 0.77 -9.90
N PRO A 109 2.73 -0.32 -9.85
CA PRO A 109 3.07 -1.54 -9.11
C PRO A 109 4.17 -2.37 -9.79
N LEU A 110 4.61 -1.95 -10.99
CA LEU A 110 5.66 -2.58 -11.79
C LEU A 110 5.33 -3.98 -12.31
N GLU A 111 4.05 -4.37 -12.30
CA GLU A 111 3.59 -5.67 -12.82
C GLU A 111 3.74 -5.78 -14.33
N SER A 112 3.71 -4.64 -15.05
CA SER A 112 3.94 -4.58 -16.48
C SER A 112 4.59 -3.27 -16.90
N LEU A 113 5.36 -3.34 -18.00
CA LEU A 113 5.85 -2.19 -18.74
C LEU A 113 5.49 -2.37 -20.21
N THR A 114 5.03 -1.29 -20.83
CA THR A 114 4.74 -1.26 -22.26
C THR A 114 6.04 -1.35 -23.08
N LYS A 115 5.92 -1.79 -24.35
CA LYS A 115 7.06 -1.81 -25.29
C LYS A 115 7.72 -0.43 -25.42
N LYS A 116 6.91 0.64 -25.40
CA LYS A 116 7.39 2.01 -25.44
C LYS A 116 8.24 2.34 -24.22
N GLU A 117 7.75 2.05 -23.01
CA GLU A 117 8.51 2.30 -21.77
C GLU A 117 9.82 1.54 -21.74
N LEU A 118 9.81 0.26 -22.15
CA LEU A 118 11.04 -0.53 -22.27
C LEU A 118 12.03 0.10 -23.25
N SER A 119 11.56 0.56 -24.42
CA SER A 119 12.41 1.23 -25.42
C SER A 119 12.99 2.57 -24.92
N GLU A 120 12.29 3.24 -24.00
CA GLU A 120 12.73 4.48 -23.34
C GLU A 120 13.60 4.21 -22.09
N GLY A 121 14.11 2.99 -21.94
CA GLY A 121 14.96 2.57 -20.83
C GLY A 121 14.21 2.35 -19.51
N GLY A 122 12.89 2.15 -19.58
CA GLY A 122 12.04 1.77 -18.44
C GLY A 122 12.56 0.51 -17.76
N ASN A 123 12.78 0.61 -16.46
CA ASN A 123 13.25 -0.48 -15.61
C ASN A 123 12.79 -0.22 -14.17
N TYR A 124 13.02 -1.20 -13.29
CA TYR A 124 12.64 -1.12 -11.87
C TYR A 124 13.07 0.19 -11.20
N ILE A 125 14.35 0.55 -11.29
CA ILE A 125 14.90 1.74 -10.64
C ILE A 125 14.19 3.01 -11.13
N LYS A 126 14.08 3.17 -12.46
CA LYS A 126 13.47 4.36 -13.07
C LYS A 126 12.01 4.52 -12.64
N VAL A 127 11.25 3.44 -12.58
CA VAL A 127 9.84 3.47 -12.18
C VAL A 127 9.71 3.76 -10.67
N MET A 128 10.55 3.15 -9.84
CA MET A 128 10.55 3.42 -8.41
C MET A 128 10.97 4.86 -8.10
N GLU A 129 11.88 5.46 -8.87
CA GLU A 129 12.19 6.88 -8.74
C GLU A 129 11.00 7.78 -9.11
N GLN A 130 10.22 7.39 -10.12
CA GLN A 130 8.97 8.09 -10.49
C GLN A 130 7.91 7.95 -9.40
N ASN A 131 7.76 6.76 -8.82
CA ASN A 131 6.86 6.52 -7.68
C ASN A 131 7.24 7.38 -6.48
N LEU A 132 8.54 7.54 -6.19
CA LEU A 132 9.00 8.40 -5.10
C LEU A 132 8.60 9.86 -5.35
N ILE A 133 8.83 10.38 -6.56
CA ILE A 133 8.42 11.74 -6.94
C ILE A 133 6.91 11.92 -6.78
N ALA A 134 6.12 10.92 -7.16
CA ALA A 134 4.67 10.96 -7.02
C ALA A 134 4.24 10.96 -5.54
N LEU A 135 4.83 10.09 -4.70
CA LEU A 135 4.57 10.01 -3.27
C LEU A 135 4.88 11.32 -2.54
N LYS A 136 6.00 11.97 -2.89
CA LYS A 136 6.41 13.25 -2.31
C LYS A 136 5.34 14.34 -2.41
N LYS A 137 4.51 14.34 -3.46
CA LYS A 137 3.39 15.28 -3.59
C LYS A 137 2.41 15.20 -2.41
N THR A 138 2.17 13.99 -1.90
CA THR A 138 1.38 13.78 -0.68
C THR A 138 2.24 14.00 0.56
N THR A 139 3.41 13.36 0.65
CA THR A 139 4.15 13.27 1.91
C THR A 139 4.82 14.57 2.35
N GLU A 140 5.13 15.49 1.43
CA GLU A 140 5.70 16.82 1.76
C GLU A 140 4.65 17.84 2.21
N THR A 141 3.36 17.53 2.04
CA THR A 141 2.25 18.44 2.35
C THR A 141 1.60 18.07 3.68
N GLU A 142 1.32 19.06 4.52
CA GLU A 142 0.58 18.84 5.77
C GLU A 142 -0.89 18.53 5.47
N GLY A 143 -1.50 17.69 6.29
CA GLY A 143 -2.91 17.35 6.17
C GLY A 143 -3.40 16.55 7.38
N ASN A 144 -4.71 16.43 7.49
CA ASN A 144 -5.33 15.58 8.51
C ASN A 144 -5.00 14.10 8.25
N GLU A 145 -5.07 13.27 9.28
CA GLU A 145 -4.94 11.83 9.12
C GLU A 145 -6.04 11.29 8.20
N ILE A 146 -5.64 10.54 7.17
CA ILE A 146 -6.57 9.91 6.23
C ILE A 146 -7.01 8.57 6.83
N GLN A 147 -8.28 8.47 7.16
CA GLN A 147 -8.88 7.26 7.69
C GLN A 147 -9.10 6.24 6.58
N ALA A 148 -9.06 4.95 6.92
CA ALA A 148 -9.45 3.90 5.97
C ALA A 148 -10.88 4.14 5.45
N GLU A 149 -11.10 3.83 4.16
CA GLU A 149 -12.41 3.96 3.54
C GLU A 149 -13.44 3.05 4.21
N ASP A 150 -13.07 1.79 4.44
CA ASP A 150 -13.85 0.89 5.26
C ASP A 150 -13.48 1.11 6.73
N LYS A 151 -14.40 1.75 7.47
CA LYS A 151 -14.34 1.92 8.93
C LYS A 151 -14.55 0.60 9.68
N SER A 152 -13.93 -0.49 9.22
CA SER A 152 -13.79 -1.70 10.03
C SER A 152 -12.85 -1.40 11.20
N ASN A 153 -13.37 -0.64 12.16
CA ASN A 153 -12.82 -0.44 13.49
C ASN A 153 -12.48 -1.81 14.08
N GLU A 154 -11.43 -1.86 14.92
CA GLU A 154 -11.00 -3.00 15.74
C GLU A 154 -11.77 -4.29 15.47
N VAL A 155 -11.14 -5.23 14.78
CA VAL A 155 -11.75 -6.54 14.52
C VAL A 155 -11.89 -7.26 15.87
N LYS A 156 -13.01 -7.03 16.56
CA LYS A 156 -13.39 -7.69 17.80
C LYS A 156 -13.76 -9.12 17.46
N THR A 157 -12.76 -9.98 17.52
CA THR A 157 -12.91 -11.41 17.29
C THR A 157 -12.58 -12.18 18.55
N VAL A 158 -13.09 -13.41 18.63
CA VAL A 158 -12.74 -14.36 19.69
C VAL A 158 -11.22 -14.57 19.76
N ALA A 159 -10.54 -14.67 18.61
CA ALA A 159 -9.08 -14.82 18.54
C ALA A 159 -8.32 -13.60 19.11
N ASN A 160 -8.89 -12.40 18.99
CA ASN A 160 -8.37 -11.17 19.58
C ASN A 160 -8.85 -10.94 21.03
N GLY A 161 -9.48 -11.94 21.66
CA GLY A 161 -9.91 -11.88 23.06
C GLY A 161 -11.30 -11.27 23.30
N TYR A 162 -12.11 -11.06 22.27
CA TYR A 162 -13.48 -10.55 22.40
C TYR A 162 -14.51 -11.66 22.26
N PHE A 163 -15.10 -12.10 23.37
CA PHE A 163 -16.10 -13.17 23.44
C PHE A 163 -17.09 -12.93 24.58
N TYR A 164 -18.25 -13.57 24.52
CA TYR A 164 -19.19 -13.60 25.65
C TYR A 164 -18.89 -14.79 26.57
N ASP A 165 -19.24 -14.68 27.86
CA ASP A 165 -19.08 -15.79 28.80
C ASP A 165 -19.77 -17.07 28.34
N ALA A 166 -20.91 -16.94 27.64
CA ALA A 166 -21.65 -18.06 27.06
C ALA A 166 -20.89 -18.81 25.95
N ASP A 167 -19.89 -18.18 25.34
CA ASP A 167 -19.03 -18.79 24.32
C ASP A 167 -17.91 -19.65 24.95
N VAL A 168 -17.62 -19.44 26.24
CA VAL A 168 -16.58 -20.16 26.97
C VAL A 168 -17.11 -21.51 27.42
N LYS A 169 -16.44 -22.58 26.97
CA LYS A 169 -16.79 -23.97 27.31
C LYS A 169 -15.57 -24.72 27.77
N ASN A 170 -15.78 -25.67 28.68
CA ASN A 170 -14.74 -26.63 29.04
C ASN A 170 -14.31 -27.41 27.80
N ARG A 171 -13.00 -27.67 27.68
CA ARG A 171 -12.40 -28.41 26.56
C ARG A 171 -11.68 -29.64 27.10
N SER A 172 -11.58 -30.69 26.29
CA SER A 172 -10.85 -31.90 26.64
C SER A 172 -9.40 -31.84 26.15
N LEU A 173 -8.52 -32.66 26.75
CA LEU A 173 -7.13 -32.76 26.31
C LEU A 173 -7.00 -33.20 24.84
N SER A 174 -7.98 -33.95 24.33
CA SER A 174 -8.03 -34.41 22.94
C SER A 174 -7.95 -33.27 21.92
N ASP A 175 -8.39 -32.06 22.28
CA ASP A 175 -8.35 -30.88 21.44
C ASP A 175 -6.93 -30.43 21.07
N TYR A 176 -5.93 -30.90 21.83
CA TYR A 176 -4.51 -30.61 21.63
C TYR A 176 -3.72 -31.86 21.20
N SER A 177 -4.40 -32.92 20.79
CA SER A 177 -3.75 -34.16 20.32
C SER A 177 -2.89 -33.89 19.10
N GLY A 178 -1.64 -34.34 19.14
CA GLY A 178 -0.71 -34.20 18.03
C GLY A 178 0.74 -34.18 18.51
N ASN A 179 1.66 -34.11 17.55
CA ASN A 179 3.06 -33.85 17.83
C ASN A 179 3.32 -32.35 17.67
N TRP A 180 3.90 -31.73 18.70
CA TRP A 180 4.18 -30.30 18.73
C TRP A 180 5.67 -30.08 18.85
N GLN A 181 6.14 -28.98 18.26
CA GLN A 181 7.53 -28.53 18.38
C GLN A 181 7.57 -27.13 18.96
N SER A 182 8.59 -26.86 19.77
CA SER A 182 8.84 -25.50 20.27
C SER A 182 9.25 -24.59 19.11
N VAL A 183 8.73 -23.36 19.11
CA VAL A 183 9.16 -22.30 18.19
C VAL A 183 10.46 -21.60 18.67
N TYR A 184 10.87 -21.82 19.92
CA TYR A 184 12.05 -21.17 20.51
C TYR A 184 13.34 -21.38 19.71
N PRO A 185 13.66 -22.57 19.18
CA PRO A 185 14.86 -22.75 18.37
C PRO A 185 14.84 -21.96 17.05
N LEU A 186 13.67 -21.55 16.55
CA LEU A 186 13.56 -20.68 15.36
C LEU A 186 13.93 -19.24 15.71
N LEU A 187 13.55 -18.79 16.92
CA LEU A 187 13.93 -17.50 17.45
C LEU A 187 15.45 -17.42 17.68
N GLU A 188 16.05 -18.40 18.35
CA GLU A 188 17.50 -18.41 18.62
C GLU A 188 18.35 -18.41 17.33
N LYS A 189 17.81 -18.94 16.24
CA LYS A 189 18.46 -18.98 14.92
C LYS A 189 18.23 -17.72 14.08
N GLY A 190 17.46 -16.74 14.58
CA GLY A 190 17.08 -15.54 13.84
C GLY A 190 16.17 -15.80 12.64
N THR A 191 15.48 -16.94 12.59
CA THR A 191 14.54 -17.25 11.49
C THR A 191 13.27 -16.40 11.56
N LEU A 192 13.01 -15.78 12.72
CA LEU A 192 11.86 -14.93 12.99
C LEU A 192 12.23 -13.43 13.06
N ASP A 193 13.49 -13.08 12.79
CA ASP A 193 13.96 -11.69 12.66
C ASP A 193 13.63 -11.14 11.25
#